data_AF-A0A258B7M6-F1
#
_entry.id   AF-A0A258B7M6-F1
#
_cell.length_a   1.000
_cell.length_b   1.000
_cell.length_c   1.000
_cell.angle_alpha   90.00
_cell.angle_beta   90.00
_cell.angle_gamma   90.00
#
_symmetry.space_group_name_H-M   'P 1'
#
loop_
_entity.id
_entity.type
_entity.pdbx_description
1 polymer ?
#
loop_
_entity_poly.entity_id
_entity_poly.type
_entity_poly.pdbx_seq_one_letter_code
_entity_poly.pdbx_strand_id
1 'polypeptide(L)'
;DGGIGNDSYYVSSTTDIITEAASSGTDIAYSSVSYTLSANVENITSQANGISLTGNDMDNIFSLWEHKNVTAYGLGGDDTFYLGAGASIDGGTGTDKAIFVMPGNLEIQLFSYGGHVGVCLTVIGTDNSSNITRSNVGGSQLSAIESMNFSLSPMSPFSVTFTNTGYGQITPGTVVTIPTSADLPQFDVYNYLAENTDLISGFAFNLTGGFNHYLMAGFQEGRALTGFNALGYLASNTDLIAGGMSEFTATVHYVQNGYFEQRSTDSFDAWQYLAGYTDLLGGFGASTTAATQHYVRHGFNEGRSANNFDAWQYLAGYTDLLTGMGANETLAAEHFVRHGFNEGRSADTFDAWQYLAGYTDLLSGIGANETLAAEHFVRHGFNEGRLADNFDALAYIASNIDLLTGFGANQSAAAQHYVAHGYAKGRSTNDFDVQQYLANYADLAASFGTDYQGATLHYILNGYYEGR
;
A
#
# COMPACT_ATOMS: atom_id res chain seq x y z
N ASP A 1 -13.39 -18.35 38.33
CA ASP A 1 -13.39 -19.53 37.48
C ASP A 1 -13.91 -19.10 36.13
N GLY A 2 -12.98 -18.90 35.20
CA GLY A 2 -13.20 -18.41 33.83
C GLY A 2 -13.38 -19.57 32.87
N GLY A 3 -12.64 -20.65 33.09
CA GLY A 3 -12.84 -21.93 32.42
C GLY A 3 -11.72 -22.21 31.43
N ILE A 4 -12.06 -22.62 30.20
CA ILE A 4 -11.09 -22.83 29.13
C ILE A 4 -11.17 -21.64 28.18
N GLY A 5 -10.03 -21.07 27.84
CA GLY A 5 -9.89 -19.92 26.96
C GLY A 5 -9.07 -18.82 27.62
N ASN A 6 -8.89 -17.72 26.91
CA ASN A 6 -8.26 -16.52 27.44
C ASN A 6 -9.33 -15.65 28.10
N ASP A 7 -9.29 -15.53 29.42
CA ASP A 7 -10.30 -14.89 30.23
C ASP A 7 -9.86 -13.52 30.76
N SER A 8 -10.85 -12.65 30.99
CA SER A 8 -10.65 -11.29 31.50
C SER A 8 -11.39 -11.07 32.82
N TYR A 9 -10.64 -10.70 33.84
CA TYR A 9 -11.12 -10.52 35.20
C TYR A 9 -11.09 -9.05 35.61
N TYR A 10 -12.16 -8.58 36.25
CA TYR A 10 -12.20 -7.22 36.82
C TYR A 10 -12.23 -7.30 38.35
N VAL A 11 -11.12 -6.91 38.97
CA VAL A 11 -10.92 -6.94 40.42
C VAL A 11 -11.25 -5.57 41.00
N SER A 12 -12.26 -5.54 41.85
CA SER A 12 -12.79 -4.30 42.44
C SER A 12 -12.79 -4.30 43.98
N SER A 13 -12.58 -5.46 44.59
CA SER A 13 -12.43 -5.63 46.02
C SER A 13 -11.19 -6.46 46.34
N THR A 14 -10.51 -6.17 47.45
CA THR A 14 -9.37 -6.97 47.94
C THR A 14 -9.78 -8.38 48.38
N THR A 15 -11.08 -8.67 48.39
CA THR A 15 -11.66 -9.98 48.71
C THR A 15 -12.01 -10.80 47.47
N ASP A 16 -11.85 -10.26 46.26
CA ASP A 16 -12.14 -10.98 45.03
C ASP A 16 -11.09 -12.10 44.83
N ILE A 17 -11.52 -13.27 44.37
CA ILE A 17 -10.63 -14.42 44.15
C ILE A 17 -10.82 -14.88 42.71
N ILE A 18 -9.73 -14.82 41.94
CA ILE A 18 -9.65 -15.45 40.63
C ILE A 18 -9.30 -16.92 40.84
N THR A 19 -9.88 -17.81 40.06
CA THR A 19 -9.57 -19.24 40.10
C THR A 19 -9.42 -19.68 38.67
N GLU A 20 -8.22 -20.15 38.33
CA GLU A 20 -7.89 -20.60 36.98
C GLU A 20 -7.25 -21.98 37.00
N ALA A 21 -7.54 -22.75 35.95
CA ALA A 21 -6.97 -24.07 35.76
C ALA A 21 -5.68 -23.98 34.94
N ALA A 22 -4.65 -24.73 35.34
CA ALA A 22 -3.37 -24.72 34.65
C ALA A 22 -3.52 -25.02 33.14
N SER A 23 -2.81 -24.24 32.32
CA SER A 23 -2.75 -24.41 30.85
C SER A 23 -4.11 -24.29 30.14
N SER A 24 -5.03 -23.47 30.69
CA SER A 24 -6.37 -23.27 30.12
C SER A 24 -6.48 -22.04 29.22
N GLY A 25 -5.45 -21.20 29.16
CA GLY A 25 -5.42 -20.00 28.33
C GLY A 25 -4.27 -19.07 28.71
N THR A 26 -4.39 -17.81 28.28
CA THR A 26 -3.59 -16.68 28.73
C THR A 26 -4.53 -15.62 29.27
N ASP A 27 -4.53 -15.47 30.59
CA ASP A 27 -5.57 -14.77 31.32
C ASP A 27 -5.10 -13.41 31.83
N ILE A 28 -6.02 -12.47 32.00
CA ILE A 28 -5.71 -11.10 32.42
C ILE A 28 -6.61 -10.59 33.54
N ALA A 29 -5.99 -10.01 34.57
CA ALA A 29 -6.68 -9.32 35.64
C ALA A 29 -6.55 -7.79 35.48
N TYR A 30 -7.68 -7.08 35.45
CA TYR A 30 -7.78 -5.63 35.53
C TYR A 30 -8.12 -5.25 36.96
N SER A 31 -7.17 -4.69 37.71
CA SER A 31 -7.36 -4.41 39.14
C SER A 31 -7.41 -2.94 39.48
N SER A 32 -8.49 -2.52 40.16
CA SER A 32 -8.67 -1.17 40.71
C SER A 32 -8.27 -1.05 42.18
N VAL A 33 -7.83 -2.15 42.80
CA VAL A 33 -7.37 -2.25 44.19
C VAL A 33 -6.00 -2.96 44.24
N SER A 34 -5.33 -2.89 45.39
CA SER A 34 -4.14 -3.73 45.59
C SER A 34 -4.52 -5.21 45.55
N TYR A 35 -3.80 -6.00 44.75
CA TYR A 35 -4.19 -7.37 44.43
C TYR A 35 -2.98 -8.29 44.21
N THR A 36 -3.15 -9.57 44.53
CA THR A 36 -2.17 -10.63 44.27
C THR A 36 -2.79 -11.63 43.32
N LEU A 37 -2.12 -11.88 42.18
CA LEU A 37 -2.58 -12.86 41.21
C LEU A 37 -2.69 -14.24 41.86
N SER A 38 -3.77 -14.95 41.52
CA SER A 38 -3.86 -16.37 41.81
C SER A 38 -2.96 -17.14 40.85
N ALA A 39 -2.67 -18.41 41.17
CA ALA A 39 -1.91 -19.27 40.25
C ALA A 39 -2.64 -19.41 38.91
N ASN A 40 -1.86 -19.59 37.83
CA ASN A 40 -2.34 -19.72 36.44
C ASN A 40 -3.03 -18.48 35.88
N VAL A 41 -2.64 -17.28 36.34
CA VAL A 41 -3.05 -16.02 35.70
C VAL A 41 -1.77 -15.31 35.27
N GLU A 42 -1.64 -15.01 33.97
CA GLU A 42 -0.37 -14.58 33.39
C GLU A 42 -0.23 -13.07 33.31
N ASN A 43 -1.33 -12.31 33.33
CA ASN A 43 -1.28 -10.86 33.10
C ASN A 43 -2.05 -10.07 34.15
N ILE A 44 -1.52 -8.89 34.51
CA ILE A 44 -2.24 -7.93 35.36
C ILE A 44 -2.09 -6.49 34.85
N THR A 45 -3.21 -5.78 34.82
CA THR A 45 -3.31 -4.37 34.40
C THR A 45 -3.85 -3.52 35.54
N SER A 46 -3.15 -2.42 35.84
CA SER A 46 -3.63 -1.43 36.80
C SER A 46 -4.84 -0.66 36.26
N GLN A 47 -5.82 -0.39 37.13
CA GLN A 47 -7.01 0.45 36.85
C GLN A 47 -7.14 1.61 37.85
N ALA A 48 -6.12 1.82 38.70
CA ALA A 48 -6.09 2.90 39.69
C ALA A 48 -4.65 3.31 40.03
N ASN A 49 -4.49 4.56 40.47
CA ASN A 49 -3.23 5.09 40.96
C ASN A 49 -2.93 4.59 42.38
N GLY A 50 -1.66 4.47 42.76
CA GLY A 50 -1.27 4.24 44.15
C GLY A 50 -1.57 2.84 44.70
N ILE A 51 -1.86 1.87 43.85
CA ILE A 51 -2.14 0.47 44.24
C ILE A 51 -0.88 -0.39 44.21
N SER A 52 -0.94 -1.54 44.88
CA SER A 52 0.11 -2.56 44.86
C SER A 52 -0.38 -3.81 44.14
N LEU A 53 0.29 -4.22 43.07
CA LEU A 53 -0.02 -5.41 42.30
C LEU A 53 1.07 -6.47 42.49
N THR A 54 0.70 -7.69 42.82
CA THR A 54 1.63 -8.79 43.03
C THR A 54 1.32 -9.91 42.05
N GLY A 55 2.37 -10.46 41.44
CA GLY A 55 2.32 -11.60 40.53
C GLY A 55 2.16 -12.92 41.26
N ASN A 56 2.55 -14.00 40.59
CA ASN A 56 2.61 -15.36 41.11
C ASN A 56 3.99 -15.97 40.77
N ASP A 57 4.15 -17.30 40.86
CA ASP A 57 5.43 -17.97 40.61
C ASP A 57 5.68 -18.25 39.10
N MET A 58 4.91 -17.66 38.19
CA MET A 58 5.03 -17.80 36.73
C MET A 58 5.48 -16.47 36.09
N ASP A 59 5.95 -16.54 34.85
CA ASP A 59 6.24 -15.34 34.03
C ASP A 59 4.98 -14.49 33.88
N ASN A 60 4.96 -13.30 34.49
CA ASN A 60 3.83 -12.39 34.46
C ASN A 60 4.09 -11.13 33.65
N ILE A 61 3.03 -10.61 33.01
CA ILE A 61 3.07 -9.29 32.35
C ILE A 61 2.26 -8.27 33.15
N PHE A 62 2.95 -7.23 33.62
CA PHE A 62 2.36 -6.11 34.34
C PHE A 62 2.17 -4.89 33.43
N SER A 63 0.94 -4.44 33.24
CA SER A 63 0.60 -3.21 32.52
C SER A 63 0.23 -2.09 33.49
N LEU A 64 1.22 -1.28 33.86
CA LEU A 64 1.12 -0.22 34.88
C LEU A 64 1.16 1.19 34.29
N TRP A 65 1.40 1.31 32.99
CA TRP A 65 1.78 2.56 32.34
C TRP A 65 0.70 3.66 32.34
N GLU A 66 -0.58 3.29 32.40
CA GLU A 66 -1.71 4.25 32.46
C GLU A 66 -1.85 4.94 33.82
N HIS A 67 -1.35 4.33 34.90
CA HIS A 67 -1.61 4.76 36.27
C HIS A 67 -0.32 5.12 37.02
N LYS A 68 -0.42 6.14 37.88
CA LYS A 68 0.70 6.71 38.61
C LYS A 68 0.92 6.03 39.95
N ASN A 69 2.17 6.00 40.40
CA ASN A 69 2.56 5.50 41.73
C ASN A 69 2.11 4.07 42.00
N VAL A 70 2.03 3.22 40.98
CA VAL A 70 1.68 1.80 41.14
C VAL A 70 2.94 1.04 41.56
N THR A 71 2.83 0.23 42.61
CA THR A 71 3.91 -0.66 43.05
C THR A 71 3.65 -2.06 42.52
N ALA A 72 4.62 -2.71 41.88
CA ALA A 72 4.51 -4.09 41.44
C ALA A 72 5.55 -5.02 42.08
N TYR A 73 5.13 -6.24 42.37
CA TYR A 73 5.96 -7.31 42.92
C TYR A 73 5.81 -8.55 42.02
N GLY A 74 6.83 -8.91 41.26
CA GLY A 74 6.82 -10.03 40.32
C GLY A 74 6.68 -11.39 41.00
N LEU A 75 7.47 -11.59 42.06
CA LEU A 75 7.65 -12.84 42.81
C LEU A 75 8.60 -13.81 42.12
N GLY A 76 8.11 -14.73 41.28
CA GLY A 76 8.95 -15.72 40.63
C GLY A 76 8.59 -15.88 39.16
N GLY A 77 9.58 -16.15 38.31
CA GLY A 77 9.38 -16.19 36.86
C GLY A 77 10.15 -15.06 36.18
N ASP A 78 10.20 -15.09 34.86
CA ASP A 78 10.81 -14.02 34.05
C ASP A 78 9.74 -12.95 33.73
N ASP A 79 9.57 -11.97 34.61
CA ASP A 79 8.46 -11.02 34.52
C ASP A 79 8.70 -9.86 33.56
N THR A 80 7.65 -9.28 32.98
CA THR A 80 7.71 -8.06 32.16
C THR A 80 6.80 -6.96 32.70
N PHE A 81 7.38 -5.82 33.06
CA PHE A 81 6.68 -4.67 33.60
C PHE A 81 6.65 -3.49 32.62
N TYR A 82 5.47 -3.08 32.19
CA TYR A 82 5.23 -1.83 31.46
C TYR A 82 4.87 -0.71 32.44
N LEU A 83 5.77 0.24 32.66
CA LEU A 83 5.74 1.16 33.81
C LEU A 83 5.21 2.56 33.48
N GLY A 84 4.43 3.08 34.45
CA GLY A 84 3.82 4.41 34.48
C GLY A 84 4.53 5.37 35.42
N ALA A 85 4.07 6.63 35.48
CA ALA A 85 4.77 7.69 36.22
C ALA A 85 4.85 7.37 37.72
N GLY A 86 6.05 7.37 38.28
CA GLY A 86 6.26 7.07 39.70
C GLY A 86 6.03 5.61 40.10
N ALA A 87 5.97 4.68 39.13
CA ALA A 87 5.86 3.26 39.44
C ALA A 87 7.10 2.74 40.21
N SER A 88 6.86 1.82 41.14
CA SER A 88 7.90 1.12 41.91
C SER A 88 7.83 -0.36 41.59
N ILE A 89 8.96 -1.03 41.39
CA ILE A 89 8.98 -2.48 41.11
C ILE A 89 9.94 -3.25 42.01
N ASP A 90 9.56 -4.48 42.28
CA ASP A 90 10.41 -5.57 42.77
C ASP A 90 10.16 -6.78 41.86
N GLY A 91 11.12 -7.15 41.04
CA GLY A 91 10.96 -8.26 40.08
C GLY A 91 10.89 -9.63 40.76
N GLY A 92 11.52 -9.78 41.93
CA GLY A 92 11.62 -11.08 42.58
C GLY A 92 12.70 -11.96 41.95
N THR A 93 12.45 -13.27 41.84
CA THR A 93 13.39 -14.26 41.29
C THR A 93 13.12 -14.52 39.82
N GLY A 94 14.13 -14.35 38.97
CA GLY A 94 14.03 -14.58 37.53
C GLY A 94 14.76 -13.51 36.75
N THR A 95 14.57 -13.49 35.44
CA THR A 95 15.12 -12.48 34.53
C THR A 95 14.03 -11.49 34.15
N ASP A 96 13.88 -10.47 34.98
CA ASP A 96 12.78 -9.51 34.83
C ASP A 96 13.12 -8.35 33.89
N LYS A 97 12.10 -7.87 33.18
CA LYS A 97 12.19 -6.78 32.22
C LYS A 97 11.32 -5.62 32.63
N ALA A 98 11.89 -4.41 32.66
CA ALA A 98 11.14 -3.18 32.92
C ALA A 98 11.17 -2.26 31.69
N ILE A 99 9.98 -1.91 31.19
CA ILE A 99 9.74 -1.12 29.99
C ILE A 99 8.97 0.14 30.41
N PHE A 100 9.58 1.32 30.32
CA PHE A 100 8.90 2.57 30.65
C PHE A 100 8.19 3.12 29.41
N VAL A 101 6.90 3.46 29.55
CA VAL A 101 6.06 3.97 28.45
C VAL A 101 5.50 5.34 28.86
N MET A 102 6.20 6.46 28.59
CA MET A 102 5.67 7.80 28.89
C MET A 102 6.12 8.93 27.94
N PRO A 103 5.22 9.88 27.62
CA PRO A 103 5.61 11.26 27.31
C PRO A 103 5.83 12.03 28.63
N GLY A 104 7.06 12.48 28.93
CA GLY A 104 7.34 13.30 30.12
C GLY A 104 8.54 12.91 30.98
N ASN A 105 8.90 13.83 31.89
CA ASN A 105 10.01 13.70 32.84
C ASN A 105 9.93 12.43 33.72
N LEU A 106 11.05 11.69 33.70
CA LEU A 106 11.28 10.46 34.43
C LEU A 106 11.93 10.74 35.80
N GLU A 107 11.40 10.13 36.87
CA GLU A 107 12.09 9.88 38.14
C GLU A 107 11.99 8.36 38.43
N ILE A 108 13.12 7.67 38.54
CA ILE A 108 13.19 6.22 38.78
C ILE A 108 13.68 5.97 40.20
N GLN A 109 13.02 5.06 40.94
CA GLN A 109 13.56 4.45 42.15
C GLN A 109 13.52 2.92 41.99
N LEU A 110 14.69 2.27 42.02
CA LEU A 110 14.82 0.81 41.95
C LEU A 110 15.17 0.29 43.35
N PHE A 111 14.38 -0.65 43.87
CA PHE A 111 14.68 -1.39 45.09
C PHE A 111 15.04 -2.83 44.71
N SER A 112 15.99 -3.45 45.41
CA SER A 112 16.25 -4.89 45.29
C SER A 112 16.34 -5.49 46.69
N TYR A 113 15.58 -6.55 46.97
CA TYR A 113 15.70 -7.32 48.20
C TYR A 113 16.04 -8.78 47.90
N GLY A 114 17.34 -9.07 47.78
CA GLY A 114 17.89 -10.42 47.85
C GLY A 114 17.79 -11.27 46.57
N GLY A 115 18.92 -11.40 45.87
CA GLY A 115 19.22 -12.56 45.03
C GLY A 115 18.79 -12.46 43.56
N HIS A 116 19.65 -11.82 42.76
CA HIS A 116 19.65 -11.76 41.28
C HIS A 116 18.70 -10.73 40.67
N VAL A 117 19.26 -9.77 39.91
CA VAL A 117 18.50 -8.71 39.22
C VAL A 117 19.20 -8.37 37.92
N GLY A 118 18.73 -8.95 36.82
CA GLY A 118 19.04 -8.51 35.46
C GLY A 118 17.93 -7.61 34.92
N VAL A 119 17.67 -6.44 35.52
CA VAL A 119 16.66 -5.52 34.97
C VAL A 119 17.20 -4.92 33.67
N CYS A 120 16.69 -5.42 32.55
CA CYS A 120 16.90 -4.80 31.25
C CYS A 120 15.97 -3.58 31.15
N LEU A 121 16.55 -2.39 31.33
CA LEU A 121 15.83 -1.12 31.26
C LEU A 121 15.69 -0.68 29.80
N THR A 122 14.44 -0.61 29.31
CA THR A 122 14.12 0.05 28.04
C THR A 122 13.32 1.32 28.33
N VAL A 123 13.88 2.48 28.01
CA VAL A 123 13.21 3.79 28.15
C VAL A 123 12.68 4.24 26.79
N ILE A 124 11.38 4.48 26.70
CA ILE A 124 10.70 5.01 25.52
C ILE A 124 10.00 6.32 25.95
N GLY A 125 10.50 7.47 25.47
CA GLY A 125 9.93 8.78 25.80
C GLY A 125 10.20 9.87 24.76
N THR A 126 9.45 10.98 24.85
CA THR A 126 9.33 12.03 23.81
C THR A 126 9.77 13.44 24.24
N ASP A 127 10.34 13.67 25.43
CA ASP A 127 10.78 15.00 25.84
C ASP A 127 12.06 15.09 26.72
N ASN A 128 12.55 16.33 26.85
CA ASN A 128 13.95 16.70 27.08
C ASN A 128 14.41 16.81 28.55
N SER A 129 13.75 16.15 29.51
CA SER A 129 14.12 16.35 30.93
C SER A 129 13.90 15.14 31.85
N SER A 130 14.49 14.00 31.49
CA SER A 130 14.53 12.80 32.35
C SER A 130 15.71 12.82 33.34
N ASN A 131 15.46 12.62 34.65
CA ASN A 131 16.48 12.49 35.69
C ASN A 131 16.45 11.07 36.29
N ILE A 132 17.52 10.31 36.11
CA ILE A 132 17.63 8.95 36.68
C ILE A 132 18.35 9.05 38.05
N THR A 133 17.63 8.78 39.14
CA THR A 133 18.18 8.83 40.50
C THR A 133 18.32 7.41 41.06
N ARG A 134 19.53 7.00 41.48
CA ARG A 134 19.75 5.69 42.11
C ARG A 134 19.68 5.84 43.63
N SER A 135 18.83 5.07 44.32
CA SER A 135 18.76 5.04 45.79
C SER A 135 18.91 3.62 46.30
N ASN A 136 20.01 3.35 47.02
CA ASN A 136 20.23 2.07 47.70
C ASN A 136 19.53 2.08 49.07
N VAL A 137 18.68 1.09 49.35
CA VAL A 137 18.30 0.72 50.72
C VAL A 137 18.96 -0.62 51.03
N GLY A 138 19.70 -0.67 52.15
CA GLY A 138 20.72 -1.69 52.43
C GLY A 138 20.28 -3.15 52.30
N GLY A 139 21.04 -3.88 51.48
CA GLY A 139 20.98 -5.33 51.28
C GLY A 139 22.16 -5.76 50.39
N SER A 140 22.61 -7.00 50.50
CA SER A 140 23.84 -7.55 49.90
C SER A 140 23.99 -7.33 48.38
N GLN A 141 25.25 -7.15 47.96
CA GLN A 141 25.75 -6.81 46.61
C GLN A 141 24.86 -7.20 45.41
N LEU A 142 24.49 -6.20 44.61
CA LEU A 142 23.94 -6.33 43.26
C LEU A 142 25.04 -6.80 42.28
N SER A 143 24.86 -7.97 41.66
CA SER A 143 25.65 -8.37 40.49
C SER A 143 25.06 -7.70 39.25
N ALA A 144 25.80 -6.73 38.70
CA ALA A 144 25.76 -6.15 37.35
C ALA A 144 24.39 -5.90 36.65
N ILE A 145 24.17 -4.65 36.20
CA ILE A 145 23.25 -4.36 35.10
C ILE A 145 23.82 -5.03 33.84
N GLU A 146 23.11 -5.98 33.25
CA GLU A 146 23.61 -6.75 32.08
C GLU A 146 23.52 -5.96 30.76
N SER A 147 22.48 -5.13 30.58
CA SER A 147 22.38 -4.19 29.45
C SER A 147 21.38 -3.05 29.72
N MET A 148 21.60 -1.89 29.11
CA MET A 148 20.63 -0.78 29.05
C MET A 148 20.44 -0.40 27.58
N ASN A 149 19.20 -0.40 27.09
CA ASN A 149 18.88 -0.06 25.71
C ASN A 149 17.96 1.17 25.69
N PHE A 150 18.33 2.19 24.93
CA PHE A 150 17.53 3.40 24.76
C PHE A 150 16.94 3.42 23.35
N SER A 151 15.63 3.64 23.25
CA SER A 151 14.95 3.87 21.97
C SER A 151 14.15 5.15 22.08
N LEU A 152 14.61 6.22 21.43
CA LEU A 152 14.00 7.54 21.48
C LEU A 152 13.51 7.94 20.09
N SER A 153 12.32 8.52 20.05
CA SER A 153 11.77 9.16 18.84
C SER A 153 12.44 10.54 18.65
N PRO A 154 12.70 11.00 17.41
CA PRO A 154 13.58 12.14 17.17
C PRO A 154 12.87 13.44 17.51
N MET A 155 13.35 14.19 18.51
CA MET A 155 13.54 15.65 18.39
C MET A 155 14.62 16.10 19.39
N SER A 156 15.75 16.59 18.86
CA SER A 156 16.88 17.27 19.55
C SER A 156 17.89 16.42 20.34
N PRO A 157 19.18 16.83 20.42
CA PRO A 157 20.20 16.12 21.19
C PRO A 157 19.87 16.11 22.69
N PHE A 158 19.90 14.93 23.32
CA PHE A 158 19.66 14.74 24.75
C PHE A 158 20.97 14.43 25.50
N SER A 159 21.01 14.76 26.80
CA SER A 159 22.11 14.41 27.70
C SER A 159 21.60 13.53 28.84
N VAL A 160 22.17 12.34 29.01
CA VAL A 160 21.92 11.47 30.17
C VAL A 160 22.97 11.78 31.24
N THR A 161 22.54 12.16 32.44
CA THR A 161 23.44 12.37 33.59
C THR A 161 23.25 11.25 34.60
N PHE A 162 24.30 10.47 34.86
CA PHE A 162 24.29 9.45 35.91
C PHE A 162 24.79 10.07 37.22
N THR A 163 23.97 10.04 38.27
CA THR A 163 24.40 10.48 39.61
C THR A 163 24.58 9.25 40.50
N ASN A 164 25.84 8.85 40.72
CA ASN A 164 26.16 7.75 41.63
C ASN A 164 26.29 8.27 43.07
N THR A 165 25.46 7.78 43.98
CA THR A 165 25.51 8.12 45.42
C THR A 165 26.08 7.01 46.31
N GLY A 166 26.72 5.95 45.77
CA GLY A 166 27.43 4.99 46.63
C GLY A 166 27.92 3.68 46.01
N TYR A 167 29.17 3.34 46.39
CA TYR A 167 29.97 2.11 46.28
C TYR A 167 29.87 1.26 44.98
N GLY A 168 30.89 1.42 44.13
CA GLY A 168 31.19 0.59 42.96
C GLY A 168 31.73 1.42 41.80
N GLN A 169 32.98 1.20 41.39
CA GLN A 169 33.68 1.98 40.36
C GLN A 169 33.03 1.83 38.98
N ILE A 170 32.53 2.93 38.43
CA ILE A 170 32.48 3.13 36.97
C ILE A 170 33.54 4.21 36.70
N THR A 171 34.55 3.89 35.88
CA THR A 171 35.61 4.85 35.52
C THR A 171 34.96 6.07 34.83
N PRO A 172 35.13 7.30 35.34
CA PRO A 172 34.59 8.48 34.68
C PRO A 172 35.25 8.68 33.32
N GLY A 173 34.47 8.77 32.24
CA GLY A 173 34.97 9.15 30.91
C GLY A 173 34.69 8.19 29.75
N THR A 174 33.91 7.12 29.93
CA THR A 174 33.46 6.33 28.78
C THR A 174 32.32 7.07 28.09
N VAL A 175 32.65 7.85 27.05
CA VAL A 175 31.67 8.25 26.04
C VAL A 175 31.25 6.97 25.32
N VAL A 176 30.07 6.46 25.65
CA VAL A 176 29.41 5.48 24.79
C VAL A 176 28.93 6.26 23.58
N THR A 177 29.68 6.17 22.49
CA THR A 177 29.21 6.65 21.19
C THR A 177 28.03 5.77 20.80
N ILE A 178 26.82 6.30 20.96
CA ILE A 178 25.60 5.64 20.49
C ILE A 178 25.70 5.62 18.96
N PRO A 179 25.59 4.45 18.31
CA PRO A 179 25.57 4.38 16.85
C PRO A 179 24.42 5.26 16.35
N THR A 180 24.75 6.17 15.43
CA THR A 180 23.77 7.02 14.76
C THR A 180 22.88 6.15 13.86
N SER A 181 21.61 6.00 14.26
CA SER A 181 20.36 5.79 13.49
C SER A 181 20.35 5.06 12.13
N ALA A 182 21.36 4.30 11.73
CA ALA A 182 21.41 3.74 10.38
C ALA A 182 20.76 2.36 10.24
N ASP A 183 20.56 1.57 11.31
CA ASP A 183 20.20 0.15 11.15
C ASP A 183 19.21 -0.42 12.21
N LEU A 184 18.32 0.39 12.82
CA LEU A 184 17.24 -0.13 13.66
C LEU A 184 15.87 0.44 13.24
N PRO A 185 14.88 -0.38 12.87
CA PRO A 185 13.56 0.11 12.51
C PRO A 185 12.84 0.67 13.75
N GLN A 186 12.60 1.97 13.72
CA GLN A 186 11.75 2.70 14.66
C GLN A 186 10.30 2.23 14.49
N PHE A 187 9.60 1.88 15.58
CA PHE A 187 8.17 1.55 15.50
C PHE A 187 7.36 2.80 15.12
N ASP A 188 6.81 2.80 13.91
CA ASP A 188 5.92 3.84 13.41
C ASP A 188 4.46 3.39 13.54
N VAL A 189 3.76 3.94 14.53
CA VAL A 189 2.37 3.59 14.82
C VAL A 189 1.43 3.89 13.66
N TYR A 190 1.71 4.90 12.83
CA TYR A 190 0.85 5.21 11.69
C TYR A 190 1.00 4.16 10.60
N ASN A 191 2.22 3.72 10.31
CA ASN A 191 2.44 2.62 9.37
C ASN A 191 1.89 1.30 9.91
N TYR A 192 2.03 1.04 11.21
CA TYR A 192 1.43 -0.12 11.85
C TYR A 192 -0.10 -0.13 11.73
N LEU A 193 -0.77 0.99 12.03
CA LEU A 193 -2.23 1.08 11.88
C LEU A 193 -2.68 1.04 10.42
N ALA A 194 -1.95 1.71 9.51
CA ALA A 194 -2.28 1.73 8.10
C ALA A 194 -2.16 0.34 7.44
N GLU A 195 -1.19 -0.46 7.87
CA GLU A 195 -1.00 -1.84 7.40
C GLU A 195 -2.03 -2.79 8.02
N ASN A 196 -2.35 -2.60 9.30
CA ASN A 196 -3.29 -3.46 10.03
C ASN A 196 -4.65 -2.76 10.15
N THR A 197 -5.35 -2.70 9.01
CA THR A 197 -6.57 -1.89 8.86
C THR A 197 -7.72 -2.25 9.81
N ASP A 198 -7.75 -3.49 10.32
CA ASP A 198 -8.69 -3.91 11.38
C ASP A 198 -8.56 -3.06 12.65
N LEU A 199 -7.34 -2.62 12.95
CA LEU A 199 -7.02 -1.78 14.10
C LEU A 199 -7.46 -0.33 13.94
N ILE A 200 -7.66 0.15 12.70
CA ILE A 200 -8.08 1.54 12.45
C ILE A 200 -9.47 1.80 13.04
N SER A 201 -10.38 0.82 12.94
CA SER A 201 -11.74 0.94 13.48
C SER A 201 -11.80 1.04 15.01
N GLY A 202 -10.85 0.40 15.71
CA GLY A 202 -10.78 0.38 17.17
C GLY A 202 -9.92 1.50 17.76
N PHE A 203 -8.84 1.88 17.08
CA PHE A 203 -7.87 2.83 17.62
C PHE A 203 -7.90 4.19 16.92
N ALA A 204 -8.07 4.27 15.60
CA ALA A 204 -8.06 5.52 14.83
C ALA A 204 -6.99 6.53 15.32
N PHE A 205 -7.41 7.64 15.94
CA PHE A 205 -6.56 8.71 16.47
C PHE A 205 -5.83 8.37 17.79
N ASN A 206 -6.16 7.23 18.42
CA ASN A 206 -5.54 6.74 19.64
C ASN A 206 -4.21 6.01 19.33
N LEU A 207 -3.19 6.81 18.99
CA LEU A 207 -1.84 6.32 18.71
C LEU A 207 -1.25 5.55 19.89
N THR A 208 -1.58 5.98 21.11
CA THR A 208 -1.19 5.27 22.33
C THR A 208 -1.81 3.86 22.33
N GLY A 209 -3.11 3.74 22.04
CA GLY A 209 -3.79 2.46 21.90
C GLY A 209 -3.21 1.56 20.81
N GLY A 210 -2.87 2.10 19.63
CA GLY A 210 -2.23 1.35 18.55
C GLY A 210 -0.82 0.84 18.92
N PHE A 211 -0.03 1.67 19.60
CA PHE A 211 1.28 1.25 20.12
C PHE A 211 1.15 0.20 21.22
N ASN A 212 0.20 0.35 22.12
CA ASN A 212 -0.06 -0.63 23.19
C ASN A 212 -0.55 -1.96 22.62
N HIS A 213 -1.41 -1.92 21.60
CA HIS A 213 -1.84 -3.12 20.90
C HIS A 213 -0.63 -3.89 20.37
N TYR A 214 0.33 -3.21 19.73
CA TYR A 214 1.54 -3.87 19.27
C TYR A 214 2.34 -4.52 20.40
N LEU A 215 2.55 -3.81 21.52
CA LEU A 215 3.29 -4.30 22.68
C LEU A 215 2.61 -5.49 23.36
N MET A 216 1.28 -5.50 23.42
CA MET A 216 0.50 -6.52 24.14
C MET A 216 0.16 -7.73 23.30
N ALA A 217 -0.07 -7.56 21.99
CA ALA A 217 -0.58 -8.61 21.12
C ALA A 217 0.09 -8.62 19.74
N GLY A 218 0.23 -7.45 19.11
CA GLY A 218 0.65 -7.35 17.71
C GLY A 218 2.01 -7.98 17.39
N PHE A 219 2.98 -7.92 18.32
CA PHE A 219 4.26 -8.62 18.15
C PHE A 219 4.10 -10.14 18.13
N GLN A 220 3.32 -10.70 19.06
CA GLN A 220 3.08 -12.15 19.14
C GLN A 220 2.20 -12.66 18.00
N GLU A 221 1.26 -11.83 17.54
CA GLU A 221 0.42 -12.09 16.37
C GLU A 221 1.20 -12.02 15.04
N GLY A 222 2.45 -11.54 15.04
CA GLY A 222 3.25 -11.37 13.84
C GLY A 222 2.72 -10.28 12.89
N ARG A 223 2.04 -9.26 13.43
CA ARG A 223 1.48 -8.16 12.65
C ARG A 223 2.58 -7.37 11.95
N ALA A 224 2.33 -6.99 10.70
CA ALA A 224 3.29 -6.24 9.90
C ALA A 224 3.46 -4.81 10.44
N LEU A 225 4.70 -4.33 10.53
CA LEU A 225 5.05 -3.00 11.03
C LEU A 225 5.09 -1.92 9.93
N THR A 226 5.27 -2.39 8.70
CA THR A 226 5.47 -1.59 7.49
C THR A 226 4.88 -2.38 6.33
N GLY A 227 4.44 -1.68 5.29
CA GLY A 227 3.86 -2.33 4.11
C GLY A 227 2.89 -1.41 3.39
N PHE A 228 2.30 -0.47 4.14
CA PHE A 228 1.38 0.50 3.59
C PHE A 228 2.05 1.32 2.49
N ASN A 229 1.52 1.20 1.27
CA ASN A 229 2.03 1.89 0.10
C ASN A 229 1.52 3.33 0.07
N ALA A 230 2.09 4.18 0.93
CA ALA A 230 1.72 5.60 1.03
C ALA A 230 1.87 6.35 -0.29
N LEU A 231 2.87 5.98 -1.09
CA LEU A 231 3.10 6.56 -2.41
C LEU A 231 2.00 6.16 -3.41
N GLY A 232 1.59 4.89 -3.43
CA GLY A 232 0.46 4.41 -4.24
C GLY A 232 -0.86 5.04 -3.81
N TYR A 233 -1.07 5.21 -2.50
CA TYR A 233 -2.22 5.94 -1.96
C TYR A 233 -2.26 7.40 -2.42
N LEU A 234 -1.12 8.11 -2.39
CA LEU A 234 -1.03 9.46 -2.96
C LEU A 234 -1.35 9.47 -4.46
N ALA A 235 -0.73 8.58 -5.23
CA ALA A 235 -0.94 8.52 -6.67
C ALA A 235 -2.39 8.21 -7.07
N SER A 236 -3.08 7.43 -6.25
CA SER A 236 -4.50 7.07 -6.40
C SER A 236 -5.47 8.20 -6.02
N ASN A 237 -5.01 9.22 -5.28
CA ASN A 237 -5.85 10.29 -4.74
C ASN A 237 -5.25 11.66 -5.06
N THR A 238 -5.60 12.18 -6.24
CA THR A 238 -4.99 13.40 -6.80
C THR A 238 -5.24 14.67 -5.99
N ASP A 239 -6.32 14.72 -5.20
CA ASP A 239 -6.58 15.82 -4.27
C ASP A 239 -5.53 15.89 -3.15
N LEU A 240 -4.99 14.76 -2.72
CA LEU A 240 -3.91 14.71 -1.73
C LEU A 240 -2.59 15.23 -2.30
N ILE A 241 -2.32 14.93 -3.58
CA ILE A 241 -1.19 15.49 -4.33
C ILE A 241 -1.34 17.01 -4.45
N ALA A 242 -2.52 17.49 -4.83
CA ALA A 242 -2.83 18.92 -4.91
C ALA A 242 -2.71 19.63 -3.54
N GLY A 243 -2.98 18.91 -2.45
CA GLY A 243 -2.74 19.35 -1.07
C GLY A 243 -1.27 19.39 -0.64
N GLY A 244 -0.34 18.92 -1.47
CA GLY A 244 1.10 18.93 -1.18
C GLY A 244 1.53 17.93 -0.11
N MET A 245 0.77 16.84 0.07
CA MET A 245 1.07 15.83 1.09
C MET A 245 2.35 15.06 0.75
N SER A 246 3.19 14.83 1.77
CA SER A 246 4.27 13.83 1.76
C SER A 246 3.73 12.42 2.04
N GLU A 247 4.53 11.39 1.75
CA GLU A 247 4.20 9.99 2.07
C GLU A 247 3.84 9.82 3.56
N PHE A 248 4.59 10.44 4.46
CA PHE A 248 4.27 10.43 5.89
C PHE A 248 2.90 11.03 6.18
N THR A 249 2.61 12.24 5.68
CA THR A 249 1.30 12.87 5.89
C THR A 249 0.16 12.12 5.20
N ALA A 250 0.45 11.38 4.13
CA ALA A 250 -0.51 10.54 3.44
C ALA A 250 -0.88 9.30 4.28
N THR A 251 0.10 8.65 4.92
CA THR A 251 -0.16 7.58 5.90
C THR A 251 -1.02 8.08 7.06
N VAL A 252 -0.67 9.25 7.61
CA VAL A 252 -1.48 9.89 8.67
C VAL A 252 -2.91 10.15 8.16
N HIS A 253 -3.05 10.73 6.97
CA HIS A 253 -4.35 11.02 6.36
C HIS A 253 -5.17 9.75 6.12
N TYR A 254 -4.55 8.66 5.68
CA TYR A 254 -5.22 7.37 5.47
C TYR A 254 -5.83 6.83 6.77
N VAL A 255 -5.03 6.76 7.85
CA VAL A 255 -5.49 6.26 9.15
C VAL A 255 -6.60 7.14 9.74
N GLN A 256 -6.49 8.46 9.56
CA GLN A 256 -7.42 9.42 10.17
C GLN A 256 -8.73 9.58 9.39
N ASN A 257 -8.68 9.53 8.06
CA ASN A 257 -9.81 9.85 7.20
C ASN A 257 -9.96 8.85 6.04
N GLY A 258 -8.88 8.58 5.31
CA GLY A 258 -8.93 7.82 4.05
C GLY A 258 -9.56 6.43 4.17
N TYR A 259 -9.28 5.71 5.25
CA TYR A 259 -9.90 4.42 5.54
C TYR A 259 -11.43 4.54 5.70
N PHE A 260 -11.90 5.53 6.45
CA PHE A 260 -13.33 5.77 6.68
C PHE A 260 -14.04 6.32 5.44
N GLU A 261 -13.32 7.07 4.60
CA GLU A 261 -13.80 7.58 3.32
C GLU A 261 -13.79 6.52 2.21
N GLN A 262 -13.27 5.31 2.48
CA GLN A 262 -13.09 4.23 1.50
C GLN A 262 -12.28 4.67 0.28
N ARG A 263 -11.26 5.50 0.51
CA ARG A 263 -10.35 5.92 -0.55
C ARG A 263 -9.55 4.74 -1.07
N SER A 264 -9.37 4.70 -2.39
CA SER A 264 -8.54 3.68 -3.03
C SER A 264 -7.08 3.85 -2.64
N THR A 265 -6.39 2.73 -2.41
CA THR A 265 -4.95 2.67 -2.09
C THR A 265 -4.08 2.27 -3.29
N ASP A 266 -4.70 1.87 -4.39
CA ASP A 266 -4.06 1.11 -5.48
C ASP A 266 -4.68 1.35 -6.87
N SER A 267 -5.56 2.35 -7.05
CA SER A 267 -6.17 2.64 -8.36
C SER A 267 -5.20 3.27 -9.37
N PHE A 268 -4.04 3.77 -8.93
CA PHE A 268 -3.00 4.21 -9.83
C PHE A 268 -2.20 3.03 -10.39
N ASP A 269 -2.33 2.78 -11.70
CA ASP A 269 -1.53 1.78 -12.42
C ASP A 269 -0.22 2.41 -12.93
N ALA A 270 0.87 2.09 -12.24
CA ALA A 270 2.20 2.59 -12.59
C ALA A 270 2.74 2.03 -13.92
N TRP A 271 2.29 0.84 -14.34
CA TRP A 271 2.67 0.27 -15.63
C TRP A 271 2.01 1.05 -16.77
N GLN A 272 0.72 1.36 -16.62
CA GLN A 272 -0.01 2.19 -17.58
C GLN A 272 0.63 3.57 -17.75
N TYR A 273 0.93 4.21 -16.62
CA TYR A 273 1.59 5.51 -16.62
C TYR A 273 2.93 5.45 -17.33
N LEU A 274 3.78 4.47 -17.00
CA LEU A 274 5.10 4.33 -17.60
C LEU A 274 5.03 3.98 -19.10
N ALA A 275 4.12 3.10 -19.49
CA ALA A 275 3.89 2.73 -20.89
C ALA A 275 3.46 3.92 -21.75
N GLY A 276 2.70 4.86 -21.17
CA GLY A 276 2.20 6.04 -21.85
C GLY A 276 3.23 7.16 -22.09
N TYR A 277 4.42 7.06 -21.51
CA TYR A 277 5.45 8.09 -21.58
C TYR A 277 6.84 7.50 -21.87
N THR A 278 7.22 7.52 -23.14
CA THR A 278 8.49 6.95 -23.63
C THR A 278 9.73 7.65 -23.07
N ASP A 279 9.63 8.92 -22.70
CA ASP A 279 10.69 9.66 -22.01
C ASP A 279 10.96 9.09 -20.60
N LEU A 280 9.90 8.70 -19.88
CA LEU A 280 10.02 8.07 -18.57
C LEU A 280 10.58 6.64 -18.70
N LEU A 281 10.16 5.89 -19.72
CA LEU A 281 10.72 4.56 -20.02
C LEU A 281 12.24 4.61 -20.24
N GLY A 282 12.72 5.57 -21.02
CA GLY A 282 14.15 5.74 -21.28
C GLY A 282 14.97 6.09 -20.03
N GLY A 283 14.37 6.82 -19.08
CA GLY A 283 15.04 7.25 -17.85
C GLY A 283 14.92 6.26 -16.68
N PHE A 284 13.76 5.65 -16.50
CA PHE A 284 13.42 4.83 -15.32
C PHE A 284 13.48 3.33 -15.60
N GLY A 285 13.47 2.91 -16.86
CA GLY A 285 13.25 1.51 -17.23
C GLY A 285 11.92 1.00 -16.65
N ALA A 286 11.85 -0.27 -16.28
CA ALA A 286 10.65 -0.93 -15.74
C ALA A 286 10.40 -0.65 -14.24
N SER A 287 10.82 0.50 -13.71
CA SER A 287 10.68 0.84 -12.29
C SER A 287 9.34 1.51 -12.00
N THR A 288 8.36 0.72 -11.55
CA THR A 288 7.04 1.24 -11.13
C THR A 288 7.16 2.21 -9.97
N THR A 289 8.05 1.96 -9.00
CA THR A 289 8.31 2.89 -7.90
C THR A 289 8.78 4.25 -8.39
N ALA A 290 9.73 4.29 -9.34
CA ALA A 290 10.21 5.57 -9.90
C ALA A 290 9.11 6.28 -10.70
N ALA A 291 8.30 5.53 -11.45
CA ALA A 291 7.16 6.06 -12.19
C ALA A 291 6.12 6.71 -11.26
N THR A 292 5.73 6.01 -10.18
CA THR A 292 4.80 6.55 -9.17
C THR A 292 5.38 7.77 -8.45
N GLN A 293 6.67 7.75 -8.08
CA GLN A 293 7.34 8.92 -7.49
C GLN A 293 7.34 10.11 -8.43
N HIS A 294 7.60 9.89 -9.73
CA HIS A 294 7.55 10.93 -10.74
C HIS A 294 6.14 11.51 -10.87
N TYR A 295 5.11 10.66 -10.96
CA TYR A 295 3.73 11.13 -11.08
C TYR A 295 3.34 12.03 -9.90
N VAL A 296 3.61 11.58 -8.66
CA VAL A 296 3.28 12.34 -7.44
C VAL A 296 4.06 13.64 -7.33
N ARG A 297 5.35 13.66 -7.67
CA ARG A 297 6.20 14.85 -7.47
C ARG A 297 6.13 15.85 -8.63
N HIS A 298 5.87 15.38 -9.85
CA HIS A 298 5.99 16.16 -11.07
C HIS A 298 4.82 15.92 -12.03
N GLY A 299 4.57 14.67 -12.41
CA GLY A 299 3.64 14.32 -13.49
C GLY A 299 2.23 14.87 -13.32
N PHE A 300 1.68 14.86 -12.10
CA PHE A 300 0.38 15.46 -11.81
C PHE A 300 0.37 16.98 -12.09
N ASN A 301 1.38 17.71 -11.62
CA ASN A 301 1.51 19.16 -11.82
C ASN A 301 1.86 19.54 -13.27
N GLU A 302 2.47 18.62 -14.02
CA GLU A 302 2.70 18.74 -15.46
C GLU A 302 1.42 18.51 -16.28
N GLY A 303 0.34 18.02 -15.65
CA GLY A 303 -0.90 17.66 -16.34
C GLY A 303 -0.82 16.34 -17.11
N ARG A 304 0.16 15.47 -16.79
CA ARG A 304 0.25 14.14 -17.39
C ARG A 304 -0.93 13.28 -16.94
N SER A 305 -1.60 12.63 -17.89
CA SER A 305 -2.61 11.61 -17.62
C SER A 305 -1.95 10.34 -17.04
N ALA A 306 -2.55 9.76 -15.99
CA ALA A 306 -2.13 8.48 -15.43
C ALA A 306 -2.37 7.29 -16.39
N ASN A 307 -3.36 7.41 -17.27
CA ASN A 307 -3.83 6.32 -18.14
C ASN A 307 -3.66 6.71 -19.61
N ASN A 308 -2.44 7.11 -20.00
CA ASN A 308 -2.15 7.59 -21.37
C ASN A 308 -1.80 6.45 -22.35
N PHE A 309 -1.87 5.19 -21.92
CA PHE A 309 -1.57 4.02 -22.74
C PHE A 309 -2.83 3.19 -22.92
N ASP A 310 -3.22 2.92 -24.18
CA ASP A 310 -4.34 2.03 -24.47
C ASP A 310 -3.81 0.59 -24.58
N ALA A 311 -3.82 -0.11 -23.44
CA ALA A 311 -3.36 -1.49 -23.37
C ALA A 311 -4.27 -2.45 -24.14
N TRP A 312 -5.55 -2.13 -24.34
CA TRP A 312 -6.45 -2.94 -25.15
C TRP A 312 -6.09 -2.86 -26.63
N GLN A 313 -5.76 -1.66 -27.12
CA GLN A 313 -5.24 -1.46 -28.47
C GLN A 313 -3.95 -2.24 -28.71
N TYR A 314 -3.02 -2.13 -27.75
CA TYR A 314 -1.77 -2.87 -27.79
C TYR A 314 -1.99 -4.39 -27.84
N LEU A 315 -2.83 -4.95 -26.96
CA LEU A 315 -3.20 -6.37 -26.98
C LEU A 315 -3.84 -6.78 -28.31
N ALA A 316 -4.82 -6.01 -28.78
CA ALA A 316 -5.56 -6.29 -30.01
C ALA A 316 -4.64 -6.35 -31.25
N GLY A 317 -3.57 -5.55 -31.25
CA GLY A 317 -2.59 -5.49 -32.33
C GLY A 317 -1.65 -6.69 -32.42
N TYR A 318 -1.58 -7.53 -31.39
CA TYR A 318 -0.58 -8.60 -31.28
C TYR A 318 -1.20 -9.93 -30.83
N THR A 319 -1.46 -10.80 -31.82
CA THR A 319 -2.09 -12.11 -31.61
C THR A 319 -1.25 -13.07 -30.76
N ASP A 320 0.08 -12.92 -30.78
CA ASP A 320 0.99 -13.66 -29.91
C ASP A 320 0.79 -13.30 -28.44
N LEU A 321 0.58 -12.00 -28.13
CA LEU A 321 0.27 -11.54 -26.78
C LEU A 321 -1.12 -12.05 -26.36
N LEU A 322 -2.13 -11.90 -27.21
CA LEU A 322 -3.48 -12.42 -26.94
C LEU A 322 -3.47 -13.92 -26.59
N THR A 323 -2.70 -14.71 -27.33
CA THR A 323 -2.59 -16.16 -27.10
C THR A 323 -1.81 -16.47 -25.82
N GLY A 324 -0.80 -15.68 -25.48
CA GLY A 324 0.10 -15.91 -24.35
C GLY A 324 -0.42 -15.42 -22.99
N MET A 325 -1.00 -14.22 -22.92
CA MET A 325 -1.42 -13.57 -21.67
C MET A 325 -2.93 -13.35 -21.55
N GLY A 326 -3.69 -13.51 -22.63
CA GLY A 326 -5.14 -13.30 -22.64
C GLY A 326 -5.55 -11.83 -22.45
N ALA A 327 -6.81 -11.62 -22.09
CA ALA A 327 -7.40 -10.29 -21.91
C ALA A 327 -7.02 -9.68 -20.54
N ASN A 328 -5.76 -9.23 -20.40
CA ASN A 328 -5.24 -8.63 -19.17
C ASN A 328 -4.48 -7.32 -19.45
N GLU A 329 -5.11 -6.20 -19.08
CA GLU A 329 -4.64 -4.84 -19.31
C GLU A 329 -3.29 -4.55 -18.62
N THR A 330 -3.18 -4.86 -17.33
CA THR A 330 -1.97 -4.61 -16.55
C THR A 330 -0.78 -5.43 -17.07
N LEU A 331 -0.99 -6.69 -17.43
CA LEU A 331 0.07 -7.52 -18.03
C LEU A 331 0.51 -7.00 -19.40
N ALA A 332 -0.40 -6.40 -20.17
CA ALA A 332 -0.08 -5.82 -21.46
C ALA A 332 0.75 -4.53 -21.32
N ALA A 333 0.40 -3.65 -20.39
CA ALA A 333 1.21 -2.48 -20.06
C ALA A 333 2.59 -2.90 -19.52
N GLU A 334 2.65 -3.88 -18.62
CA GLU A 334 3.91 -4.43 -18.12
C GLU A 334 4.76 -5.04 -19.25
N HIS A 335 4.15 -5.82 -20.14
CA HIS A 335 4.84 -6.40 -21.29
C HIS A 335 5.39 -5.32 -22.22
N PHE A 336 4.61 -4.30 -22.54
CA PHE A 336 5.07 -3.18 -23.37
C PHE A 336 6.30 -2.51 -22.75
N VAL A 337 6.25 -2.22 -21.46
CA VAL A 337 7.35 -1.58 -20.73
C VAL A 337 8.61 -2.45 -20.69
N ARG A 338 8.47 -3.74 -20.40
CA ARG A 338 9.62 -4.65 -20.25
C ARG A 338 10.23 -5.10 -21.58
N HIS A 339 9.39 -5.24 -22.61
CA HIS A 339 9.76 -5.90 -23.86
C HIS A 339 9.31 -5.08 -25.08
N GLY A 340 8.00 -4.78 -25.19
CA GLY A 340 7.39 -4.22 -26.39
C GLY A 340 8.07 -2.94 -26.89
N PHE A 341 8.44 -2.02 -26.00
CA PHE A 341 9.14 -0.79 -26.35
C PHE A 341 10.50 -1.06 -27.00
N ASN A 342 11.30 -1.98 -26.45
CA ASN A 342 12.62 -2.34 -26.99
C ASN A 342 12.54 -3.19 -28.25
N GLU A 343 11.42 -3.91 -28.44
CA GLU A 343 11.11 -4.64 -29.67
C GLU A 343 10.63 -3.71 -30.79
N GLY A 344 10.36 -2.42 -30.49
CA GLY A 344 9.80 -1.47 -31.44
C GLY A 344 8.32 -1.72 -31.75
N ARG A 345 7.59 -2.39 -30.84
CA ARG A 345 6.14 -2.56 -30.95
C ARG A 345 5.44 -1.21 -30.74
N SER A 346 4.29 -1.04 -31.38
CA SER A 346 3.43 0.14 -31.25
C SER A 346 2.09 -0.27 -30.64
N ALA A 347 1.52 0.58 -29.79
CA ALA A 347 0.17 0.39 -29.26
C ALA A 347 -0.92 0.64 -30.31
N ASP A 348 -0.59 1.33 -31.41
CA ASP A 348 -1.57 1.84 -32.38
C ASP A 348 -1.70 0.95 -33.63
N THR A 349 -1.33 -0.33 -33.57
CA THR A 349 -1.38 -1.22 -34.74
C THR A 349 -2.76 -1.81 -35.02
N PHE A 350 -3.66 -1.79 -34.04
CA PHE A 350 -5.04 -2.23 -34.21
C PHE A 350 -5.94 -1.06 -34.62
N ASP A 351 -6.54 -1.13 -35.80
CA ASP A 351 -7.51 -0.14 -36.26
C ASP A 351 -8.90 -0.49 -35.71
N ALA A 352 -9.18 -0.03 -34.49
CA ALA A 352 -10.46 -0.28 -33.83
C ALA A 352 -11.65 0.31 -34.60
N TRP A 353 -11.45 1.36 -35.40
CA TRP A 353 -12.51 1.94 -36.22
C TRP A 353 -12.88 1.01 -37.38
N GLN A 354 -11.91 0.37 -38.02
CA GLN A 354 -12.16 -0.67 -39.03
C GLN A 354 -12.92 -1.85 -38.45
N TYR A 355 -12.45 -2.33 -37.30
CA TYR A 355 -13.10 -3.42 -36.58
C TYR A 355 -14.57 -3.08 -36.28
N LEU A 356 -14.81 -1.91 -35.69
CA LEU A 356 -16.15 -1.48 -35.31
C LEU A 356 -17.06 -1.21 -36.54
N ALA A 357 -16.52 -0.64 -37.61
CA ALA A 357 -17.24 -0.41 -38.86
C ALA A 357 -17.68 -1.72 -39.53
N GLY A 358 -16.88 -2.79 -39.39
CA GLY A 358 -17.14 -4.10 -39.96
C GLY A 358 -18.22 -4.90 -39.23
N TYR A 359 -18.61 -4.49 -38.02
CA TYR A 359 -19.54 -5.22 -37.15
C TYR A 359 -20.66 -4.31 -36.62
N THR A 360 -21.74 -4.18 -37.41
CA THR A 360 -22.88 -3.31 -37.07
C THR A 360 -23.63 -3.71 -35.79
N ASP A 361 -23.56 -4.98 -35.40
CA ASP A 361 -24.05 -5.49 -34.12
C ASP A 361 -23.25 -4.88 -32.95
N LEU A 362 -21.93 -4.85 -33.07
CA LEU A 362 -21.05 -4.23 -32.10
C LEU A 362 -21.28 -2.71 -32.04
N LEU A 363 -21.35 -2.04 -33.20
CA LEU A 363 -21.63 -0.60 -33.28
C LEU A 363 -22.96 -0.23 -32.61
N SER A 364 -24.00 -1.07 -32.76
CA SER A 364 -25.28 -0.86 -32.09
C SER A 364 -25.22 -1.06 -30.57
N GLY A 365 -24.31 -1.93 -30.09
CA GLY A 365 -24.15 -2.26 -28.68
C GLY A 365 -23.26 -1.29 -27.90
N ILE A 366 -22.08 -0.98 -28.41
CA ILE A 366 -21.06 -0.17 -27.71
C ILE A 366 -20.92 1.27 -28.24
N GLY A 367 -21.51 1.56 -29.41
CA GLY A 367 -21.41 2.88 -30.05
C GLY A 367 -20.00 3.17 -30.60
N ALA A 368 -19.77 4.43 -30.99
CA ALA A 368 -18.51 4.92 -31.54
C ALA A 368 -17.43 5.09 -30.46
N ASN A 369 -16.89 3.98 -29.96
CA ASN A 369 -15.88 3.97 -28.91
C ASN A 369 -14.73 3.01 -29.25
N GLU A 370 -13.55 3.58 -29.48
CA GLU A 370 -12.33 2.89 -29.87
C GLU A 370 -11.83 1.90 -28.81
N THR A 371 -11.69 2.34 -27.55
CA THR A 371 -11.20 1.49 -26.46
C THR A 371 -12.14 0.32 -26.20
N LEU A 372 -13.47 0.54 -26.21
CA LEU A 372 -14.44 -0.56 -26.06
C LEU A 372 -14.43 -1.53 -27.24
N ALA A 373 -14.12 -1.06 -28.45
CA ALA A 373 -14.00 -1.91 -29.62
C ALA A 373 -12.75 -2.80 -29.52
N ALA A 374 -11.61 -2.24 -29.10
CA ALA A 374 -10.39 -3.01 -28.83
C ALA A 374 -10.60 -4.01 -27.68
N GLU A 375 -11.20 -3.58 -26.56
CA GLU A 375 -11.54 -4.46 -25.43
C GLU A 375 -12.46 -5.62 -25.88
N HIS A 376 -13.49 -5.34 -26.68
CA HIS A 376 -14.38 -6.36 -27.20
C HIS A 376 -13.63 -7.37 -28.09
N PHE A 377 -12.77 -6.88 -28.99
CA PHE A 377 -11.96 -7.78 -29.82
C PHE A 377 -11.10 -8.71 -28.97
N VAL A 378 -10.41 -8.17 -27.97
CA VAL A 378 -9.53 -8.92 -27.09
C VAL A 378 -10.30 -9.95 -26.24
N ARG A 379 -11.42 -9.55 -25.64
CA ARG A 379 -12.20 -10.43 -24.74
C ARG A 379 -13.02 -11.48 -25.50
N HIS A 380 -13.52 -11.13 -26.67
CA HIS A 380 -14.53 -11.93 -27.39
C HIS A 380 -14.16 -12.12 -28.87
N GLY A 381 -13.97 -11.02 -29.61
CA GLY A 381 -13.86 -11.04 -31.07
C GLY A 381 -12.78 -12.00 -31.60
N PHE A 382 -11.61 -12.04 -30.97
CA PHE A 382 -10.52 -12.93 -31.35
C PHE A 382 -10.92 -14.41 -31.23
N ASN A 383 -11.56 -14.79 -30.13
CA ASN A 383 -12.01 -16.17 -29.88
C ASN A 383 -13.25 -16.55 -30.71
N GLU A 384 -14.06 -15.56 -31.11
CA GLU A 384 -15.16 -15.73 -32.04
C GLU A 384 -14.70 -15.87 -33.50
N GLY A 385 -13.42 -15.63 -33.79
CA GLY A 385 -12.88 -15.63 -35.14
C GLY A 385 -13.27 -14.39 -35.95
N ARG A 386 -13.66 -13.29 -35.31
CA ARG A 386 -13.87 -12.01 -35.98
C ARG A 386 -12.55 -11.50 -36.54
N LEU A 387 -12.60 -10.89 -37.72
CA LEU A 387 -11.46 -10.26 -38.35
C LEU A 387 -11.28 -8.86 -37.79
N ALA A 388 -10.04 -8.48 -37.46
CA ALA A 388 -9.71 -7.13 -37.00
C ALA A 388 -10.01 -6.06 -38.07
N ASP A 389 -9.82 -6.42 -39.34
CA ASP A 389 -10.09 -5.58 -40.50
C ASP A 389 -11.15 -6.27 -41.38
N ASN A 390 -12.41 -5.88 -41.20
CA ASN A 390 -13.57 -6.46 -41.88
C ASN A 390 -14.41 -5.40 -42.63
N PHE A 391 -13.91 -4.17 -42.74
CA PHE A 391 -14.64 -3.08 -43.37
C PHE A 391 -13.91 -2.59 -44.62
N ASP A 392 -14.58 -2.67 -45.78
CA ASP A 392 -14.02 -2.15 -47.03
C ASP A 392 -14.15 -0.62 -47.08
N ALA A 393 -13.24 0.05 -46.37
CA ALA A 393 -13.23 1.49 -46.28
C ALA A 393 -12.99 2.18 -47.64
N LEU A 394 -12.23 1.55 -48.55
CA LEU A 394 -12.03 2.08 -49.90
C LEU A 394 -13.32 2.02 -50.72
N ALA A 395 -14.07 0.92 -50.68
CA ALA A 395 -15.39 0.85 -51.32
C ALA A 395 -16.36 1.88 -50.72
N TYR A 396 -16.32 2.08 -49.40
CA TYR A 396 -17.11 3.11 -48.74
C TYR A 396 -16.76 4.52 -49.22
N ILE A 397 -15.47 4.86 -49.33
CA ILE A 397 -15.01 6.14 -49.88
C ILE A 397 -15.47 6.28 -51.35
N ALA A 398 -15.20 5.28 -52.18
CA ALA A 398 -15.52 5.32 -53.60
C ALA A 398 -17.03 5.44 -53.88
N SER A 399 -17.85 4.89 -52.99
CA SER A 399 -19.32 4.98 -53.04
C SER A 399 -19.85 6.35 -52.59
N ASN A 400 -19.05 7.17 -51.90
CA ASN A 400 -19.47 8.45 -51.33
C ASN A 400 -18.52 9.57 -51.74
N ILE A 401 -18.89 10.29 -52.81
CA ILE A 401 -18.05 11.33 -53.46
C ILE A 401 -17.55 12.40 -52.47
N ASP A 402 -18.35 12.80 -51.50
CA ASP A 402 -17.94 13.78 -50.49
C ASP A 402 -16.79 13.26 -49.61
N LEU A 403 -16.75 11.95 -49.35
CA LEU A 403 -15.65 11.31 -48.61
C LEU A 403 -14.40 11.16 -49.47
N LEU A 404 -14.55 10.87 -50.75
CA LEU A 404 -13.43 10.86 -51.70
C LEU A 404 -12.72 12.20 -51.72
N THR A 405 -13.48 13.30 -51.80
CA THR A 405 -12.91 14.67 -51.81
C THR A 405 -12.38 15.10 -50.44
N GLY A 406 -12.98 14.63 -49.34
CA GLY A 406 -12.60 15.01 -47.97
C GLY A 406 -11.43 14.20 -47.39
N PHE A 407 -11.39 12.88 -47.63
CA PHE A 407 -10.46 11.95 -46.98
C PHE A 407 -9.43 11.34 -47.94
N GLY A 408 -9.67 11.41 -49.25
CA GLY A 408 -8.87 10.66 -50.22
C GLY A 408 -8.89 9.17 -49.88
N ALA A 409 -7.72 8.51 -49.87
CA ALA A 409 -7.60 7.09 -49.56
C ALA A 409 -7.42 6.76 -48.07
N ASN A 410 -7.70 7.70 -47.16
CA ASN A 410 -7.55 7.48 -45.72
C ASN A 410 -8.65 6.56 -45.18
N GLN A 411 -8.34 5.27 -45.09
CA GLN A 411 -9.26 4.21 -44.70
C GLN A 411 -9.74 4.35 -43.24
N SER A 412 -8.85 4.65 -42.29
CA SER A 412 -9.21 4.83 -40.88
C SER A 412 -10.15 6.03 -40.67
N ALA A 413 -9.89 7.15 -41.36
CA ALA A 413 -10.80 8.30 -41.32
C ALA A 413 -12.18 7.97 -41.90
N ALA A 414 -12.23 7.15 -42.95
CA ALA A 414 -13.48 6.69 -43.53
C ALA A 414 -14.24 5.72 -42.61
N ALA A 415 -13.55 4.80 -41.94
CA ALA A 415 -14.13 3.90 -40.94
C ALA A 415 -14.68 4.69 -39.75
N GLN A 416 -13.92 5.66 -39.23
CA GLN A 416 -14.35 6.57 -38.17
C GLN A 416 -15.59 7.36 -38.59
N HIS A 417 -15.62 7.91 -39.81
CA HIS A 417 -16.79 8.61 -40.34
C HIS A 417 -18.00 7.68 -40.47
N TYR A 418 -17.80 6.45 -40.96
CA TYR A 418 -18.89 5.47 -41.07
C TYR A 418 -19.51 5.19 -39.71
N VAL A 419 -18.68 4.90 -38.72
CA VAL A 419 -19.08 4.64 -37.34
C VAL A 419 -19.80 5.84 -36.71
N ALA A 420 -19.25 7.05 -36.86
CA ALA A 420 -19.81 8.25 -36.25
C ALA A 420 -21.10 8.74 -36.94
N HIS A 421 -21.21 8.56 -38.25
CA HIS A 421 -22.26 9.21 -39.06
C HIS A 421 -22.83 8.34 -40.18
N GLY A 422 -21.98 7.60 -40.89
CA GLY A 422 -22.39 6.84 -42.07
C GLY A 422 -23.45 5.79 -41.78
N TYR A 423 -23.27 5.02 -40.71
CA TYR A 423 -24.19 3.98 -40.29
C TYR A 423 -25.60 4.53 -39.98
N ALA A 424 -25.68 5.55 -39.12
CA ALA A 424 -26.95 6.17 -38.73
C ALA A 424 -27.68 6.86 -39.91
N LYS A 425 -26.94 7.32 -40.92
CA LYS A 425 -27.48 7.94 -42.13
C LYS A 425 -27.80 6.93 -43.24
N GLY A 426 -27.50 5.64 -43.05
CA GLY A 426 -27.68 4.61 -44.06
C GLY A 426 -26.86 4.86 -45.32
N ARG A 427 -25.65 5.41 -45.20
CA ARG A 427 -24.77 5.61 -46.36
C ARG A 427 -24.38 4.28 -46.98
N SER A 428 -24.35 4.22 -48.30
CA SER A 428 -23.91 3.02 -49.01
C SER A 428 -22.42 2.75 -48.77
N THR A 429 -22.08 1.48 -48.62
CA THR A 429 -20.70 0.99 -48.47
C THR A 429 -20.19 0.30 -49.73
N ASN A 430 -21.02 0.18 -50.77
CA ASN A 430 -20.75 -0.66 -51.94
C ASN A 430 -21.46 -0.23 -53.23
N ASP A 431 -21.86 1.03 -53.37
CA ASP A 431 -22.44 1.56 -54.62
C ASP A 431 -21.40 1.63 -55.75
N PHE A 432 -20.13 1.80 -55.41
CA PHE A 432 -19.04 1.75 -56.39
C PHE A 432 -18.73 0.30 -56.81
N ASP A 433 -18.97 -0.01 -58.08
CA ASP A 433 -18.63 -1.30 -58.68
C ASP A 433 -17.26 -1.22 -59.40
N VAL A 434 -16.24 -1.74 -58.72
CA VAL A 434 -14.87 -1.80 -59.24
C VAL A 434 -14.72 -2.70 -60.47
N GLN A 435 -15.54 -3.75 -60.60
CA GLN A 435 -15.48 -4.64 -61.75
C GLN A 435 -16.04 -3.93 -62.98
N GLN A 436 -17.13 -3.18 -62.81
CA GLN A 436 -17.67 -2.32 -63.86
C GLN A 436 -16.68 -1.22 -64.24
N TYR A 437 -16.01 -0.61 -63.26
CA TYR A 437 -14.96 0.38 -63.51
C TYR A 437 -13.84 -0.19 -64.38
N LEU A 438 -13.31 -1.38 -64.05
CA LEU A 438 -12.30 -2.04 -64.88
C LEU A 438 -12.82 -2.46 -66.26
N ALA A 439 -14.07 -2.91 -66.35
CA ALA A 439 -14.68 -3.28 -67.64
C ALA A 439 -14.84 -2.08 -68.59
N ASN A 440 -15.02 -0.87 -68.04
CA ASN A 440 -15.15 0.35 -68.83
C ASN A 440 -13.80 0.88 -69.37
N TYR A 441 -12.68 0.54 -68.73
CA TYR A 441 -11.35 1.09 -69.03
C TYR A 441 -10.32 -0.02 -69.28
N ALA A 442 -10.12 -0.37 -70.56
CA ALA A 442 -9.24 -1.46 -70.96
C ALA A 442 -7.77 -1.27 -70.54
N ASP A 443 -7.30 -0.02 -70.45
CA ASP A 443 -5.97 0.33 -69.92
C ASP A 443 -5.86 0.00 -68.42
N LEU A 444 -6.89 0.31 -67.64
CA LEU A 444 -6.94 -0.02 -66.22
C LEU A 444 -7.09 -1.52 -66.01
N ALA A 445 -7.93 -2.20 -66.79
CA ALA A 445 -8.05 -3.66 -66.75
C ALA A 445 -6.72 -4.37 -67.06
N ALA A 446 -5.95 -3.84 -68.03
CA ALA A 446 -4.62 -4.36 -68.34
C ALA A 446 -3.59 -4.09 -67.22
N SER A 447 -3.73 -2.96 -66.51
CA SER A 447 -2.81 -2.56 -65.43
C SER A 447 -3.09 -3.29 -64.12
N PHE A 448 -4.35 -3.39 -63.70
CA PHE A 448 -4.75 -3.92 -62.39
C PHE A 448 -5.20 -5.37 -62.45
N GLY A 449 -5.77 -5.84 -63.56
CA GLY A 449 -6.27 -7.22 -63.67
C GLY A 449 -7.32 -7.54 -62.60
N THR A 450 -6.98 -8.43 -61.65
CA THR A 450 -7.83 -8.81 -60.51
C THR A 450 -7.51 -8.04 -59.22
N ASP A 451 -6.60 -7.06 -59.26
CA ASP A 451 -6.30 -6.18 -58.14
C ASP A 451 -7.40 -5.11 -57.97
N TYR A 452 -8.52 -5.54 -57.42
CA TYR A 452 -9.67 -4.67 -57.19
C TYR A 452 -9.37 -3.58 -56.15
N GLN A 453 -8.55 -3.83 -55.13
CA GLN A 453 -8.16 -2.78 -54.19
C GLN A 453 -7.33 -1.69 -54.86
N GLY A 454 -6.34 -2.07 -55.69
CA GLY A 454 -5.55 -1.12 -56.49
C GLY A 454 -6.41 -0.32 -57.48
N ALA A 455 -7.40 -0.96 -58.10
CA ALA A 455 -8.33 -0.31 -59.01
C ALA A 455 -9.26 0.70 -58.29
N THR A 456 -9.80 0.34 -57.13
CA THR A 456 -10.61 1.25 -56.29
C THR A 456 -9.76 2.43 -55.79
N LEU A 457 -8.52 2.16 -55.36
CA LEU A 457 -7.57 3.20 -54.96
C LEU A 457 -7.26 4.16 -56.13
N HIS A 458 -7.07 3.63 -57.34
CA HIS A 458 -6.88 4.43 -58.54
C HIS A 458 -8.09 5.32 -58.83
N TYR A 459 -9.32 4.80 -58.70
CA TYR A 459 -10.53 5.61 -58.84
C TYR A 459 -10.56 6.77 -57.84
N ILE A 460 -10.28 6.50 -56.56
CA ILE A 460 -10.27 7.50 -55.48
C ILE A 460 -9.24 8.61 -55.75
N LEU A 461 -8.01 8.23 -56.14
CA LEU A 461 -6.90 9.17 -56.27
C LEU A 461 -6.86 9.90 -57.61
N ASN A 462 -7.32 9.26 -58.70
CA ASN A 462 -7.15 9.78 -60.06
C ASN A 462 -8.43 9.65 -60.89
N GLY A 463 -9.02 8.45 -60.97
CA GLY A 463 -10.12 8.14 -61.89
C GLY A 463 -11.30 9.10 -61.80
N TYR A 464 -11.76 9.39 -60.58
CA TYR A 464 -12.84 10.35 -60.36
C TYR A 464 -12.53 11.75 -60.93
N TYR A 465 -11.29 12.24 -60.73
CA TYR A 465 -10.85 13.55 -61.21
C TYR A 465 -10.59 13.58 -62.72
N GLU A 466 -10.30 12.44 -63.32
CA GLU A 466 -10.18 12.26 -64.77
C GLU A 466 -11.55 12.14 -65.46
N GLY A 467 -12.65 12.11 -64.70
CA GLY A 467 -14.00 11.92 -65.22
C GLY A 467 -14.29 10.48 -65.66
N ARG A 468 -13.56 9.52 -65.08
CA ARG A 468 -13.70 8.09 -65.36
C ARG A 468 -14.70 7.40 -64.42
#